data_AF-A0A8T4WXA6-F1
#
_entry.id   AF-A0A8T4WXA6-F1
#
_cell.length_a   1.000
_cell.length_b   1.000
_cell.length_c   1.000
_cell.angle_alpha   90.00
_cell.angle_beta   90.00
_cell.angle_gamma   90.00
#
_symmetry.space_group_name_H-M   'P 1'
#
loop_
_entity.id
_entity.type
_entity.pdbx_description
1 polymer ?
#
loop_
_entity_poly.entity_id
_entity_poly.type
_entity_poly.pdbx_seq_one_letter_code
_entity_poly.pdbx_strand_id
1 'polypeptide(L)' 'MVELDEDKIGTQMENLTCPDCGKGWMVRDWGDMMVCQNCGSKFEIEELIKNISGG' A
#
# COMPACT_ATOMS: atom_id res chain seq x y z
N MET A 1 7.93 -0.56 -31.96
CA MET A 1 7.40 0.18 -30.79
C MET A 1 6.57 -0.81 -30.03
N VAL A 2 7.08 -1.32 -28.91
CA VAL A 2 6.27 -2.08 -27.95
C VAL A 2 6.01 -1.10 -26.82
N GLU A 3 4.76 -0.66 -26.72
CA GLU A 3 4.26 0.14 -25.61
C GLU A 3 4.16 -0.82 -24.42
N LEU A 4 5.10 -0.72 -23.49
CA LEU A 4 5.01 -1.43 -22.22
C LEU A 4 4.10 -0.57 -21.34
N ASP A 5 2.87 -1.04 -21.10
CA ASP A 5 1.91 -0.37 -20.22
C ASP A 5 2.47 -0.26 -18.78
N GLU A 6 3.05 0.90 -18.46
CA GLU A 6 3.61 1.27 -17.14
C GLU A 6 2.54 1.43 -16.03
N ASP A 7 1.27 1.12 -16.31
CA ASP A 7 0.14 1.52 -15.47
C ASP A 7 -0.36 0.44 -14.49
N LYS A 8 0.13 -0.80 -14.54
CA LYS A 8 -0.39 -1.88 -13.68
C LYS A 8 0.16 -1.91 -12.25
N ILE A 9 1.09 -1.02 -11.91
CA ILE A 9 1.70 -0.94 -10.57
C ILE A 9 1.09 0.18 -9.72
N GLY A 10 0.11 0.93 -10.25
CA GLY A 10 -0.57 2.02 -9.52
C GLY A 10 -1.79 1.60 -8.70
N THR A 11 -2.40 0.45 -9.01
CA THR A 11 -3.82 0.20 -8.66
C THR A 11 -4.02 -0.80 -7.50
N GLN A 12 -2.99 -1.54 -7.07
CA GLN A 12 -3.17 -2.59 -6.04
C GLN A 12 -2.98 -2.10 -4.59
N MET A 13 -2.55 -0.86 -4.39
CA MET A 13 -2.40 -0.27 -3.04
C MET A 13 -3.61 0.56 -2.60
N GLU A 14 -4.63 0.70 -3.45
CA GLU A 14 -5.78 1.61 -3.22
C GLU A 14 -6.69 1.20 -2.07
N ASN A 15 -6.57 -0.02 -1.54
CA ASN A 15 -7.46 -0.56 -0.50
C ASN A 15 -6.73 -1.16 0.70
N LEU A 16 -5.49 -0.75 0.95
CA LEU A 16 -4.73 -1.29 2.07
C LEU A 16 -5.25 -0.71 3.38
N THR A 17 -5.99 -1.54 4.12
CA THR A 17 -6.59 -1.16 5.40
C THR A 17 -5.52 -1.18 6.48
N CYS A 18 -5.52 -0.17 7.37
CA CYS A 18 -4.54 -0.15 8.45
C CYS A 18 -4.73 -1.36 9.39
N PRO A 19 -3.69 -2.20 9.61
CA PRO A 19 -3.80 -3.38 10.46
C PRO A 19 -3.89 -3.05 11.96
N ASP A 20 -3.51 -1.83 12.36
CA ASP A 20 -3.44 -1.43 13.77
C ASP A 20 -4.77 -0.84 14.27
N CYS A 21 -5.41 0.04 13.50
CA CYS A 21 -6.71 0.60 13.87
C CYS A 21 -7.90 -0.05 13.15
N GLY A 22 -7.66 -0.86 12.11
CA GLY A 22 -8.70 -1.52 11.31
C GLY A 22 -9.63 -0.58 10.55
N LYS A 23 -9.38 0.73 10.60
CA LYS A 23 -10.24 1.79 10.09
C LYS A 23 -9.35 2.84 9.43
N GLY A 24 -9.44 2.97 8.12
CA GLY A 24 -8.66 3.95 7.36
C GLY A 24 -7.76 3.30 6.33
N TRP A 25 -7.58 4.03 5.23
CA TRP A 25 -6.68 3.63 4.16
C TRP A 25 -5.26 4.06 4.49
N MET A 26 -4.34 3.20 4.11
CA MET A 26 -2.92 3.45 4.17
C MET A 26 -2.54 4.25 2.93
N VAL A 27 -1.86 5.39 3.12
CA VAL A 27 -1.31 6.18 2.02
C VAL A 27 0.20 6.03 1.98
N ARG A 28 0.78 6.19 0.80
CA ARG A 28 2.23 6.27 0.67
C ARG A 28 2.73 7.61 1.22
N ASP A 29 3.67 7.56 2.15
CA ASP A 29 4.31 8.76 2.69
C ASP A 29 5.52 9.08 1.82
N TRP A 30 6.68 8.49 2.12
CA TRP A 30 7.94 8.68 1.40
C TRP A 30 8.65 7.34 1.19
N GLY A 31 9.08 7.06 -0.05
CA GLY A 31 9.77 5.82 -0.40
C GLY A 31 8.90 4.58 -0.20
N ASP A 32 9.38 3.63 0.59
CA ASP A 32 8.71 2.34 0.83
C ASP A 32 7.91 2.31 2.14
N MET A 33 7.49 3.47 2.65
CA MET A 33 6.66 3.59 3.85
C MET A 33 5.22 4.00 3.55
N MET A 34 4.29 3.37 4.24
CA MET A 34 2.86 3.65 4.27
C MET A 34 2.48 4.22 5.64
N VAL A 35 1.61 5.23 5.63
CA VAL A 35 1.05 5.87 6.83
C VAL A 35 -0.46 5.69 6.84
N CYS A 36 -1.00 5.30 7.98
CA CYS A 36 -2.43 5.36 8.20
C CYS A 36 -2.87 6.80 8.46
N GLN A 37 -3.80 7.31 7.67
CA GLN A 37 -4.38 8.66 7.87
C GLN A 37 -5.30 8.76 9.08
N ASN A 38 -5.72 7.64 9.66
CA ASN A 38 -6.67 7.62 10.78
C ASN A 38 -5.96 7.57 12.15
N CYS A 39 -4.98 6.67 12.32
CA CYS A 39 -4.24 6.53 13.59
C CYS A 39 -2.81 7.06 13.55
N GLY A 40 -2.26 7.34 12.36
CA GLY A 40 -0.87 7.79 12.20
C GLY A 40 0.18 6.66 12.23
N SER A 41 -0.24 5.40 12.34
CA SER A 41 0.67 4.25 12.34
C SER A 41 1.41 4.12 11.01
N LYS A 42 2.70 3.77 11.07
CA LYS A 42 3.63 3.68 9.94
C LYS A 42 4.02 2.24 9.68
N PHE A 43 4.10 1.84 8.41
CA PHE A 43 4.36 0.47 7.98
C PHE A 43 5.20 0.44 6.72
N GLU A 44 6.03 -0.58 6.55
CA GLU A 44 6.79 -0.76 5.32
C GLU A 44 5.93 -1.45 4.25
N ILE A 45 6.01 -0.96 3.02
CA ILE A 45 5.27 -1.47 1.86
C ILE A 45 5.60 -2.96 1.66
N GLU A 46 6.86 -3.37 1.80
CA GLU A 46 7.26 -4.78 1.64
C GLU A 46 6.53 -5.72 2.62
N GLU A 47 6.36 -5.31 3.88
CA GLU A 47 5.66 -6.09 4.92
C GLU A 47 4.16 -6.19 4.62
N LEU A 48 3.57 -5.12 4.08
CA LEU A 48 2.15 -5.09 3.74
C LEU A 48 1.86 -5.87 2.45
N ILE A 49 2.73 -5.79 1.43
CA ILE A 49 2.59 -6.53 0.18
C ILE A 49 2.72 -8.03 0.40
N LYS A 50 3.64 -8.49 1.27
CA LYS A 50 3.77 -9.92 1.64
C LYS A 50 2.45 -10.52 2.15
N ASN A 51 1.60 -9.71 2.78
CA ASN A 51 0.29 -10.15 3.26
C ASN A 51 -0.80 -10.17 2.19
N ILE A 52 -0.63 -9.47 1.06
CA ILE A 52 -1.61 -9.39 -0.04
C ILE A 52 -1.34 -10.46 -1.10
N SER A 53 -0.08 -10.82 -1.35
CA SER A 53 0.31 -11.78 -2.40
C SER A 53 0.24 -13.26 -1.99
N GLY A 54 -0.41 -13.58 -0.87
CA GLY A 54 -0.47 -14.92 -0.26
C GLY A 54 -1.85 -15.60 -0.25
N GLY A 55 -2.71 -15.33 -1.24
CA GLY A 55 -4.03 -15.94 -1.39
C GLY A 55 -4.39 -16.27 -2.83
#